data_AF-A0A7C0YMJ3-F1
#
_entry.id   AF-A0A7C0YMJ3-F1
#
_cell.length_a   1.000
_cell.length_b   1.000
_cell.length_c   1.000
_cell.angle_alpha   90.00
_cell.angle_beta   90.00
_cell.angle_gamma   90.00
#
_symmetry.space_group_name_H-M   'P 1'
#
loop_
_entity.id
_entity.type
_entity.pdbx_description
1 polymer ?
#
loop_
_entity_poly.entity_id
_entity_poly.type
_entity_poly.pdbx_seq_one_letter_code
_entity_poly.pdbx_strand_id
1 'polypeptide(L)'
;MINKDYLKTIKERAGKSHVYKKFQLTGLIIAQLLNDEEHKSLYIKLAKEYDNQKLLSLAKDVSERKKIENKGGYFMKVFTNIRKDIKIRKK
;
A
#
# COMPACT_ATOMS: atom_id res chain seq x y z
N MET A 1 -20.99 4.04 -0.60
CA MET A 1 -20.80 5.43 -0.12
C MET A 1 -19.38 5.55 0.43
N ILE A 2 -18.55 6.45 -0.12
CA ILE A 2 -17.19 6.69 0.41
C ILE A 2 -17.34 7.61 1.63
N ASN A 3 -16.98 7.11 2.81
CA ASN A 3 -17.13 7.82 4.09
C ASN A 3 -16.34 9.15 4.08
N LYS A 4 -17.04 10.28 4.23
CA LYS A 4 -16.43 11.62 4.26
C LYS A 4 -15.38 11.77 5.37
N ASP A 5 -15.54 11.04 6.48
CA ASP A 5 -14.57 11.00 7.58
C ASP A 5 -13.23 10.35 7.22
N TYR A 6 -13.24 9.37 6.32
CA TYR A 6 -12.01 8.75 5.82
C TYR A 6 -11.18 9.76 5.03
N LEU A 7 -11.82 10.54 4.16
CA LEU A 7 -11.12 11.57 3.37
C LEU A 7 -10.62 12.72 4.24
N LYS A 8 -11.32 13.06 5.33
CA LYS A 8 -10.91 14.12 6.25
C LYS A 8 -9.68 13.71 7.08
N THR A 9 -9.69 12.50 7.64
CA THR A 9 -8.52 11.95 8.36
C THR A 9 -7.31 11.81 7.46
N ILE A 10 -7.50 11.43 6.18
CA ILE A 10 -6.43 11.42 5.17
C ILE A 10 -5.82 12.81 4.99
N LYS A 11 -6.65 13.86 4.90
CA LYS A 11 -6.22 15.24 4.64
C LYS A 11 -5.48 15.86 5.84
N GLU A 12 -5.97 15.63 7.06
CA GLU A 12 -5.32 16.10 8.30
C GLU A 12 -3.97 15.43 8.54
N ARG A 13 -3.83 14.14 8.19
CA ARG A 13 -2.55 13.40 8.30
C ARG A 13 -1.52 13.85 7.26
N ALA A 14 -1.95 14.21 6.06
CA ALA A 14 -1.09 14.74 5.00
C ALA A 14 -0.45 16.11 5.35
N GLY A 15 -1.04 16.87 6.28
CA GLY A 15 -0.46 18.12 6.78
C GLY A 15 0.59 17.94 7.87
N LYS A 16 0.51 16.86 8.67
CA LYS A 16 1.47 16.55 9.76
C LYS A 16 2.65 15.69 9.31
N SER A 17 2.42 14.80 8.36
CA SER A 17 3.49 14.07 7.68
C SER A 17 3.93 14.92 6.49
N HIS A 18 5.22 15.13 6.28
CA HIS A 18 5.81 15.87 5.15
C HIS A 18 5.51 15.20 3.78
N VAL A 19 4.22 15.06 3.44
CA VAL A 19 3.68 14.33 2.30
C VAL A 19 3.38 15.34 1.21
N TYR A 20 4.37 15.55 0.36
CA TYR A 20 4.30 16.50 -0.74
C TYR A 20 3.81 15.85 -2.04
N LYS A 21 3.83 14.51 -2.11
CA LYS A 21 3.55 13.76 -3.35
C LYS A 21 2.54 12.64 -3.12
N LYS A 22 1.74 12.36 -4.16
CA LYS A 22 0.70 11.31 -4.17
C LYS A 22 1.25 9.95 -3.75
N PHE A 23 2.43 9.56 -4.23
CA PHE A 23 3.02 8.25 -3.89
C PHE A 23 3.43 8.13 -2.41
N GLN A 24 3.81 9.23 -1.74
CA GLN A 24 4.13 9.21 -0.31
C GLN A 24 2.86 8.90 0.50
N LEU A 25 1.75 9.55 0.13
CA LEU A 25 0.44 9.27 0.74
C LEU A 25 0.03 7.82 0.51
N THR A 26 0.13 7.31 -0.73
CA THR A 26 -0.20 5.92 -1.05
C THR A 26 0.63 4.95 -0.20
N GLY A 27 1.94 5.17 -0.10
CA GLY A 27 2.83 4.31 0.69
C GLY A 27 2.46 4.28 2.18
N LEU A 28 2.10 5.43 2.75
CA LEU A 28 1.62 5.52 4.13
C LEU A 28 0.29 4.78 4.32
N ILE A 29 -0.65 4.93 3.39
CA ILE A 29 -1.93 4.21 3.45
C ILE A 29 -1.72 2.70 3.38
N ILE A 30 -0.82 2.22 2.51
CA ILE A 30 -0.50 0.79 2.42
C ILE A 30 0.08 0.29 3.74
N ALA A 31 1.02 1.02 4.34
CA ALA A 31 1.61 0.67 5.62
C ALA A 31 0.53 0.54 6.73
N GLN A 32 -0.42 1.48 6.77
CA GLN A 32 -1.54 1.44 7.72
C GLN A 32 -2.50 0.27 7.47
N LEU A 33 -2.87 0.00 6.21
CA LEU A 33 -3.75 -1.12 5.87
C LEU A 33 -3.15 -2.48 6.26
N LEU A 34 -1.84 -2.61 6.17
CA LEU A 34 -1.11 -3.83 6.49
C LEU A 34 -0.70 -3.91 7.96
N ASN A 35 -1.02 -2.90 8.79
CA ASN A 35 -0.53 -2.75 10.16
C ASN A 35 1.00 -2.85 10.24
N ASP A 36 1.70 -2.29 9.25
CA ASP A 36 3.15 -2.40 9.06
C ASP A 36 3.78 -1.01 8.87
N GLU A 37 3.51 -0.12 9.83
CA GLU A 37 3.99 1.27 9.80
C GLU A 37 5.51 1.40 9.95
N GLU A 38 6.16 0.41 10.56
CA GLU A 38 7.62 0.33 10.69
C GLU A 38 8.30 0.34 9.31
N HIS A 39 7.71 -0.35 8.33
CA HIS A 39 8.22 -0.44 6.97
C HIS A 39 7.62 0.61 6.00
N LYS A 40 7.04 1.72 6.50
CA LYS A 40 6.43 2.77 5.66
C LYS A 40 7.32 3.26 4.50
N SER A 41 8.63 3.39 4.74
CA SER A 41 9.61 3.83 3.72
C SER A 41 9.68 2.86 2.53
N LEU A 42 9.54 1.56 2.77
CA LEU A 42 9.49 0.53 1.74
C LEU A 42 8.24 0.70 0.87
N TYR A 43 7.08 0.88 1.48
CA TYR A 43 5.81 1.06 0.77
C TYR A 43 5.77 2.38 -0.03
N ILE A 44 6.37 3.45 0.49
CA ILE A 44 6.55 4.71 -0.24
C ILE A 44 7.44 4.50 -1.47
N LYS A 45 8.54 3.75 -1.34
CA LYS A 45 9.41 3.41 -2.47
C LYS A 45 8.66 2.60 -3.53
N LEU A 46 7.89 1.60 -3.12
CA LEU A 46 7.04 0.83 -4.04
C LEU A 46 6.02 1.71 -4.75
N ALA A 47 5.32 2.58 -4.03
CA ALA A 47 4.34 3.51 -4.61
C ALA A 47 4.95 4.53 -5.59
N LYS A 48 6.25 4.81 -5.45
CA LYS A 48 7.01 5.67 -6.36
C LYS A 48 7.39 4.93 -7.66
N GLU A 49 7.71 3.65 -7.56
CA GLU A 49 8.21 2.83 -8.68
C GLU A 49 7.11 2.10 -9.46
N TYR A 50 6.00 1.76 -8.81
CA TYR A 50 4.94 0.94 -9.39
C TYR A 50 3.58 1.65 -9.36
N ASP A 51 2.62 1.05 -10.04
CA ASP A 51 1.27 1.57 -10.13
C ASP A 51 0.60 1.65 -8.75
N ASN A 52 0.28 2.89 -8.35
CA ASN A 52 -0.32 3.20 -7.06
C ASN A 52 -1.68 2.53 -6.85
N GLN A 53 -2.50 2.41 -7.90
CA GLN A 53 -3.83 1.80 -7.78
C GLN A 53 -3.71 0.29 -7.56
N LYS A 54 -2.82 -0.39 -8.29
CA LYS A 54 -2.57 -1.82 -8.11
C LYS A 54 -2.03 -2.15 -6.72
N LEU A 55 -1.07 -1.37 -6.24
CA LEU A 55 -0.53 -1.55 -4.89
C LEU A 55 -1.60 -1.35 -3.81
N LEU A 56 -2.41 -0.29 -3.94
CA LEU A 56 -3.48 -0.01 -2.98
C LEU A 56 -4.58 -1.08 -3.00
N SER A 57 -4.95 -1.55 -4.19
CA SER A 57 -5.91 -2.64 -4.34
C SER A 57 -5.41 -3.93 -3.69
N LEU A 58 -4.13 -4.27 -3.90
CA LEU A 58 -3.51 -5.43 -3.28
C LEU A 58 -3.45 -5.29 -1.75
N ALA A 59 -3.09 -4.12 -1.24
CA ALA A 59 -3.03 -3.88 0.20
C ALA A 59 -4.41 -4.02 0.86
N LYS A 60 -5.48 -3.55 0.21
CA LYS A 60 -6.86 -3.74 0.68
C LYS A 60 -7.24 -5.22 0.75
N ASP A 61 -7.02 -5.97 -0.33
CA ASP A 61 -7.28 -7.42 -0.35
C ASP A 61 -6.54 -8.14 0.78
N VAL A 62 -5.26 -7.83 1.00
CA VAL A 62 -4.48 -8.43 2.09
C VAL A 62 -4.99 -7.99 3.47
N SER A 63 -5.44 -6.74 3.62
CA SER A 63 -5.96 -6.23 4.89
C SER A 63 -7.24 -6.93 5.35
N GLU A 64 -8.08 -7.35 4.42
CA GLU A 64 -9.37 -8.01 4.67
C GLU A 64 -9.22 -9.51 5.01
N ARG A 65 -8.06 -10.11 4.70
CA ARG A 65 -7.77 -11.52 5.00
C ARG A 65 -7.49 -11.71 6.49
N LYS A 66 -8.50 -12.22 7.21
CA LYS A 66 -8.46 -12.45 8.66
C LYS A 66 -7.48 -13.55 9.12
N LYS A 67 -7.07 -14.46 8.23
CA LYS A 67 -6.18 -15.59 8.55
C LYS A 67 -4.68 -15.27 8.44
N ILE A 68 -4.32 -14.01 8.19
CA ILE A 68 -2.93 -13.60 7.95
C ILE A 68 -2.48 -12.71 9.10
N GLU A 69 -1.54 -13.23 9.88
CA GLU A 69 -0.91 -12.50 10.98
C GLU A 69 0.07 -11.45 10.45
N ASN A 70 1.03 -11.86 9.60
CA ASN A 70 1.99 -10.96 8.98
C ASN A 70 1.50 -10.46 7.61
N LYS A 71 0.65 -9.44 7.63
CA LYS A 71 0.06 -8.83 6.42
C LYS A 71 1.11 -8.15 5.53
N GLY A 72 2.10 -7.47 6.11
CA GLY A 72 3.19 -6.84 5.36
C GLY A 72 4.02 -7.85 4.56
N GLY A 73 4.46 -8.92 5.24
CA GLY A 73 5.21 -10.01 4.61
C GLY A 73 4.40 -10.74 3.53
N TYR A 74 3.11 -10.99 3.79
CA TYR A 74 2.24 -11.61 2.80
C TYR A 74 2.03 -10.72 1.58
N PHE A 75 1.78 -9.41 1.78
CA PHE A 75 1.69 -8.44 0.70
C PHE A 75 2.94 -8.50 -0.19
N MET A 76 4.14 -8.53 0.41
CA MET A 76 5.39 -8.58 -0.34
C MET A 76 5.54 -9.89 -1.15
N LYS A 77 5.10 -11.01 -0.57
CA LYS A 77 5.08 -12.31 -1.26
C LYS A 77 4.17 -12.27 -2.49
N VAL A 78 2.93 -11.79 -2.33
CA VAL A 78 1.97 -11.70 -3.45
C VAL A 78 2.46 -10.72 -4.52
N PHE A 79 2.96 -9.56 -4.11
CA PHE A 79 3.54 -8.58 -5.02
C PHE A 79 4.70 -9.16 -5.84
N THR A 80 5.61 -9.91 -5.21
CA THR A 80 6.74 -10.56 -5.88
C THR A 80 6.28 -11.61 -6.88
N ASN A 81 5.27 -12.40 -6.55
CA ASN A 81 4.70 -13.39 -7.47
C ASN A 81 4.09 -12.73 -8.71
N ILE A 82 3.26 -11.69 -8.53
CA ILE A 82 2.68 -10.92 -9.64
C ILE A 82 3.77 -10.37 -10.56
N ARG A 83 4.88 -9.87 -9.98
CA ARG A 83 6.02 -9.38 -10.77
C ARG A 83 6.74 -10.48 -11.54
N LYS A 84 6.91 -11.67 -10.96
CA LYS A 84 7.51 -12.83 -11.64
C LYS A 84 6.64 -13.25 -12.82
N ASP A 85 5.33 -13.33 -12.62
CA ASP A 85 4.37 -13.71 -13.67
C ASP A 85 4.39 -12.73 -14.85
N ILE A 86 4.46 -11.42 -14.57
CA ILE A 86 4.58 -10.38 -15.61
C ILE A 86 5.90 -10.52 -16.38
N LYS A 87 7.01 -10.87 -15.72
CA LYS A 87 8.30 -11.07 -16.38
C LYS A 87 8.30 -12.32 -17.27
N ILE A 88 7.63 -13.40 -16.84
CA ILE A 88 7.55 -14.65 -17.60
C ILE A 88 6.72 -14.48 -18.87
N ARG A 89 5.58 -13.78 -18.81
CA ARG A 89 4.68 -13.57 -19.96
C ARG A 89 5.21 -12.59 -21.03
N LYS A 90 6.27 -11.84 -20.72
CA LYS A 90 6.94 -10.91 -21.65
C LYS A 90 8.12 -11.55 -22.39
N LYS A 91 8.41 -12.82 -22.12
CA LYS A 91 9.47 -13.61 -22.73
C LYS A 91 8.85 -14.62 -23.69
#